data_AF-A0A963DHV4-F1
#
_entry.id   AF-A0A963DHV4-F1
#
_cell.length_a   1.000
_cell.length_b   1.000
_cell.length_c   1.000
_cell.angle_alpha   90.00
_cell.angle_beta   90.00
_cell.angle_gamma   90.00
#
_symmetry.space_group_name_H-M   'P 1'
#
loop_
_entity.id
_entity.type
_entity.pdbx_description
1 polymer ?
#
loop_
_entity_poly.entity_id
_entity_poly.type
_entity_poly.pdbx_seq_one_letter_code
_entity_poly.pdbx_strand_id
1 'polypeptide(L)'
;MIATASQRVPARILGLDPGLRVTGFGIIDHLGSQLRYVASGCIRTPDGELPARLRCLLDGVGEVVDTYSPTLAAVEIVFVNVNPKSTLLLGQARGAVICGAVSRDLPVAEYTALQIKQAVVGYGKAHKSQVQQMVQRLLDLPRPAGPDASDALACAICHAHAGAGAGRLGLGAGTRRRGGRLIQAPPGTRDPSRERMP
;
A
#
# COMPACT_ATOMS: atom_id res chain seq x y z
N MET A 1 36.59 -21.49 11.14
CA MET A 1 35.52 -21.23 10.15
C MET A 1 34.49 -20.33 10.79
N ILE A 2 34.52 -19.02 10.50
CA ILE A 2 33.51 -18.10 11.00
C ILE A 2 32.35 -18.14 9.99
N ALA A 3 31.20 -18.65 10.41
CA ALA A 3 29.99 -18.60 9.62
C ALA A 3 29.60 -17.13 9.42
N THR A 4 29.73 -16.64 8.18
CA THR A 4 29.24 -15.33 7.77
C THR A 4 27.72 -15.33 7.94
N ALA A 5 27.22 -14.58 8.92
CA ALA A 5 25.80 -14.32 9.05
C ALA A 5 25.31 -13.69 7.73
N SER A 6 24.41 -14.37 7.04
CA SER A 6 23.76 -13.82 5.85
C SER A 6 23.02 -12.55 6.27
N GLN A 7 23.58 -11.38 5.94
CA GLN A 7 22.92 -10.10 6.12
C GLN A 7 21.76 -10.05 5.15
N ARG A 8 20.58 -10.47 5.60
CA ARG A 8 19.34 -10.22 4.86
C ARG A 8 19.10 -8.71 4.88
N VAL A 9 19.09 -8.11 3.70
CA VAL A 9 18.69 -6.70 3.53
C VAL A 9 17.21 -6.60 3.90
N PRO A 10 16.83 -5.73 4.85
CA PRO A 10 15.43 -5.55 5.22
C PRO A 10 14.64 -5.00 4.03
N ALA A 11 13.42 -5.50 3.82
CA ALA A 11 12.51 -4.92 2.84
C ALA A 11 11.90 -3.64 3.43
N ARG A 12 12.13 -2.49 2.78
CA ARG A 12 11.54 -1.21 3.20
C ARG A 12 10.20 -0.98 2.53
N ILE A 13 9.16 -0.83 3.34
CA ILE A 13 7.77 -0.75 2.89
C ILE A 13 7.21 0.62 3.24
N LEU A 14 6.62 1.28 2.26
CA LEU A 14 5.83 2.50 2.41
C LEU A 14 4.34 2.13 2.51
N GLY A 15 3.66 2.50 3.58
CA GLY A 15 2.21 2.47 3.68
C GLY A 15 1.63 3.86 3.40
N LEU A 16 0.49 3.90 2.72
CA LEU A 16 -0.21 5.12 2.32
C LEU A 16 -1.70 5.03 2.66
N ASP A 17 -2.20 6.06 3.35
CA ASP A 17 -3.62 6.28 3.66
C ASP A 17 -4.13 7.52 2.89
N PRO A 18 -4.72 7.35 1.69
CA PRO A 18 -5.05 8.47 0.81
C PRO A 18 -6.23 9.29 1.32
N GLY A 19 -6.04 10.60 1.37
CA GLY A 19 -7.10 11.56 1.61
C GLY A 19 -6.81 12.89 0.92
N LEU A 20 -7.87 13.55 0.41
CA LEU A 20 -7.70 14.77 -0.39
C LEU A 20 -7.11 15.93 0.44
N ARG A 21 -7.49 16.07 1.71
CA ARG A 21 -6.95 17.11 2.62
C ARG A 21 -5.64 16.68 3.27
N VAL A 22 -5.60 15.42 3.70
CA VAL A 22 -4.50 14.83 4.46
C VAL A 22 -4.33 13.42 3.93
N THR A 23 -3.13 13.08 3.49
CA THR A 23 -2.73 11.72 3.16
C THR A 23 -1.67 11.28 4.17
N GLY A 24 -1.92 10.20 4.89
CA GLY A 24 -0.95 9.61 5.81
C GLY A 24 0.14 8.82 5.08
N PHE A 25 1.36 8.85 5.59
CA PHE A 25 2.42 7.93 5.16
C PHE A 25 3.11 7.29 6.36
N GLY A 26 3.58 6.05 6.19
CA GLY A 26 4.38 5.34 7.18
C GLY A 26 5.43 4.46 6.50
N ILE A 27 6.67 4.51 6.98
CA ILE A 27 7.80 3.71 6.50
C ILE A 27 8.18 2.72 7.59
N ILE A 28 8.27 1.44 7.21
CA ILE A 28 8.77 0.38 8.08
C ILE A 28 9.83 -0.44 7.35
N ASP A 29 10.76 -0.99 8.12
CA ASP A 29 11.66 -2.04 7.65
C ASP A 29 11.14 -3.41 8.13
N HIS A 30 11.11 -4.37 7.21
CA HIS A 30 10.68 -5.75 7.47
C HIS A 30 11.85 -6.72 7.30
N LEU A 31 12.22 -7.40 8.39
CA LEU A 31 13.32 -8.37 8.41
C LEU A 31 12.86 -9.68 9.07
N GLY A 32 12.52 -10.68 8.24
CA GLY A 32 12.04 -11.97 8.74
C GLY A 32 10.67 -11.84 9.38
N SER A 33 10.60 -11.89 10.72
CA SER A 33 9.39 -11.63 11.50
C SER A 33 9.43 -10.28 12.23
N GLN A 34 10.53 -9.54 12.15
CA GLN A 34 10.70 -8.26 12.85
C GLN A 34 10.22 -7.11 11.97
N LEU A 35 9.46 -6.21 12.58
CA LEU A 35 9.08 -4.92 12.02
C LEU A 35 9.83 -3.82 12.78
N ARG A 36 10.32 -2.82 12.05
CA ARG A 36 10.97 -1.64 12.65
C ARG A 36 10.38 -0.39 12.05
N TYR A 37 10.01 0.55 12.91
CA TYR A 37 9.62 1.88 12.49
C TYR A 37 10.81 2.64 11.89
N VAL A 38 10.58 3.34 10.79
CA VAL A 38 11.56 4.23 10.15
C VAL A 38 11.08 5.68 10.22
N ALA A 39 9.89 5.96 9.70
CA ALA A 39 9.31 7.30 9.67
C ALA A 39 7.79 7.24 9.49
N SER A 40 7.08 8.30 9.85
CA SER A 40 5.67 8.48 9.50
C SER A 40 5.31 9.96 9.56
N GLY A 41 4.23 10.32 8.88
CA GLY A 41 3.77 11.70 8.80
C GLY A 41 2.54 11.83 7.94
N CYS A 42 2.27 13.07 7.50
CA CYS A 42 1.15 13.36 6.62
C CYS A 42 1.55 14.37 5.56
N ILE A 43 1.10 14.15 4.33
CA ILE A 43 1.10 15.14 3.26
C ILE A 43 -0.20 15.92 3.39
N ARG A 44 -0.10 17.24 3.65
CA ARG A 44 -1.25 18.12 3.84
C ARG A 44 -1.42 18.99 2.60
N THR A 45 -2.56 18.88 1.94
CA THR A 45 -2.85 19.76 0.81
C THR A 45 -3.33 21.12 1.30
N PRO A 46 -2.90 22.22 0.65
CA PRO A 46 -3.45 23.54 0.96
C PRO A 46 -4.92 23.61 0.53
N ASP A 47 -5.62 24.63 1.02
CA ASP A 47 -6.91 25.02 0.46
C ASP A 47 -6.74 25.49 -1.00
N GLY A 48 -7.81 25.38 -1.79
CA GLY A 48 -7.83 25.81 -3.19
C GLY A 48 -8.35 24.74 -4.15
N GLU A 49 -8.05 24.95 -5.43
CA GLU A 49 -8.59 24.16 -6.53
C GLU A 49 -8.08 22.72 -6.54
N LEU A 50 -8.96 21.80 -6.92
CA LEU A 50 -8.68 20.36 -6.93
C LEU A 50 -7.39 19.99 -7.68
N PRO A 51 -7.10 20.48 -8.90
CA PRO A 51 -5.89 20.10 -9.63
C PRO A 51 -4.60 20.40 -8.88
N ALA A 52 -4.51 21.56 -8.21
CA ALA A 52 -3.34 21.94 -7.41
C ALA A 52 -3.16 21.02 -6.20
N ARG A 53 -4.26 20.61 -5.59
CA ARG A 53 -4.26 19.68 -4.45
C ARG A 53 -3.85 18.27 -4.87
N LEU A 54 -4.31 17.80 -6.03
CA LEU A 54 -3.87 16.52 -6.59
C LEU A 54 -2.38 16.54 -6.93
N ARG A 55 -1.87 17.65 -7.50
CA ARG A 55 -0.43 17.82 -7.73
C ARG A 55 0.37 17.77 -6.42
N CYS A 56 -0.10 18.46 -5.38
CA CYS A 56 0.55 18.42 -4.06
C CYS A 56 0.66 16.98 -3.50
N LEU A 57 -0.38 16.16 -3.68
CA LEU A 57 -0.33 14.75 -3.29
C LEU A 57 0.69 13.95 -4.12
N LEU A 58 0.68 14.13 -5.44
CA LEU A 58 1.62 13.45 -6.35
C LEU A 58 3.07 13.80 -6.00
N ASP A 59 3.37 15.10 -5.91
CA ASP A 59 4.72 15.60 -5.63
C ASP A 59 5.17 15.18 -4.21
N GLY A 60 4.28 15.30 -3.21
CA GLY A 60 4.57 14.93 -1.83
C GLY A 60 4.80 13.43 -1.62
N VAL A 61 4.08 12.56 -2.33
CA VAL A 61 4.37 11.12 -2.30
C VAL A 61 5.72 10.85 -2.97
N GLY A 62 6.00 11.51 -4.10
CA GLY A 62 7.30 11.43 -4.76
C GLY A 62 8.45 11.78 -3.82
N GLU A 63 8.34 12.88 -3.07
CA GLU A 63 9.33 13.29 -2.08
C GLU A 63 9.55 12.23 -0.98
N VAL A 64 8.48 11.60 -0.49
CA VAL A 64 8.58 10.51 0.49
C VAL A 64 9.32 9.30 -0.11
N VAL A 65 9.03 8.94 -1.36
CA VAL A 65 9.72 7.84 -2.06
C VAL A 65 11.20 8.16 -2.23
N ASP A 66 11.54 9.35 -2.72
CA ASP A 66 12.92 9.78 -2.94
C ASP A 66 13.71 9.84 -1.63
N THR A 67 13.09 10.33 -0.55
CA THR A 67 13.73 10.49 0.76
C THR A 67 14.04 9.16 1.44
N TYR A 68 13.08 8.23 1.44
CA TYR A 68 13.20 6.99 2.23
C TYR A 68 13.60 5.76 1.42
N SER A 69 13.55 5.86 0.09
CA SER A 69 13.87 4.78 -0.86
C SER A 69 13.19 3.44 -0.51
N PRO A 70 11.85 3.40 -0.33
CA PRO A 70 11.15 2.15 -0.14
C PRO A 70 11.26 1.27 -1.39
N THR A 71 11.16 -0.04 -1.21
CA THR A 71 11.17 -1.01 -2.32
C THR A 71 9.76 -1.40 -2.77
N LEU A 72 8.75 -1.09 -1.96
CA LEU A 72 7.34 -1.31 -2.29
C LEU A 72 6.44 -0.36 -1.49
N ALA A 73 5.30 0.00 -2.08
CA ALA A 73 4.21 0.71 -1.41
C ALA A 73 2.97 -0.18 -1.19
N ALA A 74 2.26 0.06 -0.10
CA ALA A 74 0.97 -0.53 0.26
C ALA A 74 -0.06 0.59 0.40
N VAL A 75 -1.20 0.46 -0.28
CA VAL A 75 -2.26 1.48 -0.32
C VAL A 75 -3.61 0.85 0.06
N GLU A 76 -4.40 1.55 0.88
CA GLU A 76 -5.76 1.12 1.18
C GLU A 76 -6.69 1.21 -0.06
N ILE A 77 -7.52 0.18 -0.24
CA ILE A 77 -8.66 0.18 -1.16
C ILE A 77 -9.81 0.89 -0.48
N VAL A 78 -10.22 2.00 -1.09
CA VAL A 78 -11.40 2.76 -0.66
C VAL A 78 -12.64 2.18 -1.35
N PHE A 79 -13.66 1.84 -0.57
CA PHE A 79 -14.98 1.49 -1.10
C PHE A 79 -15.90 2.72 -1.17
N VAL A 80 -16.85 2.67 -2.12
CA VAL A 80 -17.86 3.72 -2.32
C VAL A 80 -18.59 4.05 -1.01
N ASN A 81 -18.62 5.34 -0.66
CA ASN A 81 -19.32 5.83 0.53
C ASN A 81 -20.74 6.29 0.15
N VAL A 82 -21.57 6.57 1.16
CA VAL A 82 -22.98 7.00 1.00
C VAL A 82 -23.11 8.27 0.14
N ASN A 83 -22.09 9.14 0.12
CA ASN A 83 -22.07 10.35 -0.69
C ASN A 83 -21.20 10.17 -1.95
N PRO A 84 -21.79 10.19 -3.16
CA PRO A 84 -21.05 10.02 -4.41
C PRO A 84 -20.00 11.12 -4.66
N LYS A 85 -20.28 12.37 -4.25
CA LYS A 85 -19.37 13.50 -4.48
C LYS A 85 -18.08 13.35 -3.68
N SER A 86 -18.18 13.00 -2.40
CA SER A 86 -16.98 12.77 -1.57
C SER A 86 -16.22 11.53 -2.02
N THR A 87 -16.93 10.50 -2.48
CA THR A 87 -16.33 9.29 -3.05
C THR A 87 -15.51 9.59 -4.32
N LEU A 88 -16.04 10.41 -5.23
CA LEU A 88 -15.32 10.81 -6.44
C LEU A 88 -14.03 11.58 -6.11
N LEU A 89 -14.12 12.54 -5.18
CA LEU A 89 -12.96 13.32 -4.73
C LEU A 89 -11.89 12.45 -4.06
N LEU A 90 -12.32 11.47 -3.26
CA LEU A 90 -11.40 10.51 -2.63
C LEU A 90 -10.76 9.59 -3.67
N GLY A 91 -11.51 9.14 -4.67
CA GLY A 91 -10.97 8.38 -5.80
C GLY A 91 -9.91 9.15 -6.58
N GLN A 92 -10.12 10.45 -6.80
CA GLN A 92 -9.13 11.32 -7.46
C GLN A 92 -7.86 11.51 -6.61
N ALA A 93 -8.01 11.77 -5.30
CA ALA A 93 -6.89 11.88 -4.38
C ALA A 93 -6.07 10.59 -4.32
N ARG A 94 -6.76 9.44 -4.23
CA ARG A 94 -6.14 8.11 -4.28
C ARG A 94 -5.38 7.89 -5.57
N GLY A 95 -5.97 8.26 -6.71
CA GLY A 95 -5.29 8.22 -8.01
C GLY A 95 -3.99 9.01 -7.99
N ALA A 96 -4.00 10.26 -7.50
CA ALA A 96 -2.80 11.08 -7.39
C ALA A 96 -1.72 10.47 -6.48
N VAL A 97 -2.12 9.88 -5.34
CA VAL A 97 -1.20 9.19 -4.41
C VAL A 97 -0.54 7.98 -5.07
N ILE A 98 -1.32 7.15 -5.77
CA ILE A 98 -0.78 5.98 -6.51
C ILE A 98 0.15 6.45 -7.63
N CYS A 99 -0.25 7.47 -8.40
CA CYS A 99 0.58 8.06 -9.45
C CYS A 99 1.92 8.59 -8.90
N GLY A 100 1.90 9.24 -7.73
CA GLY A 100 3.12 9.69 -7.05
C GLY A 100 4.11 8.55 -6.82
N ALA A 101 3.63 7.41 -6.30
CA ALA A 101 4.47 6.23 -6.10
C ALA A 101 4.96 5.61 -7.42
N VAL A 102 4.06 5.27 -8.34
CA VAL A 102 4.44 4.55 -9.57
C VAL A 102 5.24 5.40 -10.55
N SER A 103 5.18 6.73 -10.47
CA SER A 103 6.02 7.63 -11.26
C SER A 103 7.51 7.61 -10.84
N ARG A 104 7.85 6.86 -9.79
CA ARG A 104 9.22 6.56 -9.33
C ARG A 104 9.51 5.06 -9.40
N ASP A 105 8.78 4.36 -10.27
CA ASP A 105 8.87 2.91 -10.48
C ASP A 105 8.63 2.06 -9.21
N LEU A 106 8.01 2.64 -8.17
CA LEU A 106 7.70 1.94 -6.94
C LEU A 106 6.48 1.01 -7.13
N PRO A 107 6.62 -0.32 -6.98
CA PRO A 107 5.49 -1.22 -7.05
C PRO A 107 4.47 -0.92 -5.94
N VAL A 108 3.18 -0.98 -6.28
CA VAL A 108 2.08 -0.71 -5.35
C VAL A 108 1.22 -1.96 -5.17
N ALA A 109 1.03 -2.37 -3.92
CA ALA A 109 0.07 -3.38 -3.51
C ALA A 109 -1.15 -2.73 -2.84
N GLU A 110 -2.34 -3.31 -3.05
CA GLU A 110 -3.60 -2.75 -2.57
C GLU A 110 -4.28 -3.67 -1.54
N TYR A 111 -4.79 -3.10 -0.45
CA TYR A 111 -5.42 -3.86 0.64
C TYR A 111 -6.75 -3.25 1.08
N THR A 112 -7.74 -4.09 1.34
CA THR A 112 -9.01 -3.65 1.93
C THR A 112 -8.84 -3.31 3.41
N ALA A 113 -9.69 -2.41 3.93
CA ALA A 113 -9.77 -2.13 5.38
C ALA A 113 -9.90 -3.41 6.23
N LEU A 114 -10.60 -4.43 5.72
CA LEU A 114 -10.77 -5.70 6.40
C LEU A 114 -9.45 -6.47 6.51
N GLN A 115 -8.68 -6.54 5.41
CA GLN A 115 -7.35 -7.18 5.40
C GLN A 115 -6.39 -6.46 6.33
N ILE A 116 -6.38 -5.13 6.32
CA ILE A 116 -5.53 -4.32 7.20
C ILE A 116 -5.86 -4.61 8.66
N LYS A 117 -7.14 -4.54 9.04
CA LYS A 117 -7.58 -4.86 10.41
C LYS A 117 -7.18 -6.28 10.80
N GLN A 118 -7.47 -7.27 9.96
CA GLN A 118 -7.10 -8.67 10.23
C GLN A 118 -5.60 -8.86 10.44
N ALA A 119 -4.76 -8.24 9.60
CA ALA A 119 -3.32 -8.39 9.66
C ALA A 119 -2.69 -7.71 10.90
N VAL A 120 -3.29 -6.63 11.40
CA VAL A 120 -2.75 -5.86 12.53
C VAL A 120 -3.26 -6.35 13.88
N VAL A 121 -4.55 -6.68 13.99
CA VAL A 121 -5.18 -7.02 15.28
C VAL A 121 -5.55 -8.51 15.41
N GLY A 122 -5.45 -9.29 14.33
CA GLY A 122 -5.82 -10.71 14.29
C GLY A 122 -7.28 -11.01 13.89
N TYR A 123 -8.16 -10.00 13.77
CA TYR A 123 -9.56 -10.18 13.33
C TYR A 123 -10.14 -8.94 12.65
N GLY A 124 -11.16 -9.12 11.81
CA GLY A 124 -11.60 -8.08 10.86
C GLY A 124 -12.55 -7.00 11.38
N LYS A 125 -13.16 -7.20 12.55
CA LYS A 125 -14.17 -6.28 13.13
C LYS A 125 -13.59 -5.32 14.19
N ALA A 126 -12.28 -5.17 14.26
CA ALA A 126 -11.65 -4.30 15.25
C ALA A 126 -12.01 -2.82 15.06
N HIS A 127 -12.13 -2.12 16.19
CA HIS A 127 -12.28 -0.68 16.23
C HIS A 127 -10.98 0.03 15.81
N LYS A 128 -11.11 1.23 15.24
CA LYS A 128 -9.98 2.04 14.77
C LYS A 128 -8.95 2.32 15.88
N SER A 129 -9.40 2.54 17.12
CA SER A 129 -8.52 2.70 18.28
C SER A 129 -7.68 1.46 18.58
N GLN A 130 -8.22 0.25 18.38
CA GLN A 130 -7.49 -1.00 18.59
C GLN A 130 -6.39 -1.17 17.54
N VAL A 131 -6.67 -0.79 16.28
CA VAL A 131 -5.65 -0.78 15.22
C VAL A 131 -4.50 0.16 15.61
N GLN A 132 -4.80 1.39 16.04
CA GLN A 132 -3.77 2.36 16.45
C GLN A 132 -2.92 1.87 17.63
N GLN A 133 -3.54 1.26 18.65
CA GLN A 133 -2.82 0.66 19.77
C GLN A 133 -1.91 -0.51 19.32
N MET A 134 -2.39 -1.33 18.39
CA MET A 134 -1.61 -2.44 17.87
C MET A 134 -0.46 -1.96 16.98
N VAL A 135 -0.65 -0.93 16.15
CA VAL A 135 0.44 -0.30 15.39
C VAL A 135 1.52 0.21 16.33
N GLN A 136 1.15 0.92 17.41
CA GLN A 136 2.10 1.38 18.41
C GLN A 136 2.91 0.22 19.00
N ARG A 137 2.24 -0.87 19.39
CA ARG A 137 2.90 -2.05 19.99
C ARG A 137 3.80 -2.80 19.01
N LEU A 138 3.33 -3.04 17.79
CA LEU A 138 4.06 -3.81 16.77
C LEU A 138 5.32 -3.09 16.29
N LEU A 139 5.34 -1.76 16.38
CA LEU A 139 6.45 -0.91 15.95
C LEU A 139 7.24 -0.29 17.10
N ASP A 140 6.93 -0.68 18.35
CA ASP A 140 7.54 -0.17 19.58
C ASP A 140 7.60 1.38 19.65
N LEU A 141 6.50 2.05 19.27
CA LEU A 141 6.47 3.51 19.24
C LEU A 141 6.31 4.07 20.67
N PRO A 142 7.12 5.07 21.07
CA PRO A 142 7.05 5.65 22.42
C PRO A 142 5.72 6.37 22.68
N ARG A 143 5.03 6.80 21.62
CA ARG A 143 3.69 7.40 21.65
C ARG A 143 2.90 7.00 20.41
N PRO A 144 1.56 7.02 20.46
CA PRO A 144 0.74 6.82 19.28
C PRO A 144 1.09 7.83 18.18
N ALA A 145 1.15 7.36 16.93
CA ALA A 145 1.21 8.26 15.79
C ALA A 145 -0.14 8.98 15.60
N GLY A 146 -0.16 10.05 14.81
CA GLY A 146 -1.42 10.69 14.40
C GLY A 146 -2.35 9.70 13.68
N PRO A 147 -3.67 9.96 13.60
CA PRO A 147 -4.62 9.00 13.04
C PRO A 147 -4.26 8.53 11.61
N ASP A 148 -4.03 9.47 10.68
CA ASP A 148 -3.74 9.16 9.28
C ASP A 148 -2.38 8.44 9.13
N ALA A 149 -1.37 8.86 9.93
CA ALA A 149 -0.07 8.19 9.97
C ALA A 149 -0.15 6.77 10.54
N SER A 150 -1.01 6.54 11.54
CA SER A 150 -1.25 5.21 12.11
C SER A 150 -1.94 4.28 11.12
N ASP A 151 -2.92 4.78 10.37
CA ASP A 151 -3.61 4.00 9.33
C ASP A 151 -2.64 3.64 8.18
N ALA A 152 -1.76 4.57 7.79
CA ALA A 152 -0.70 4.30 6.83
C ALA A 152 0.30 3.25 7.33
N LEU A 153 0.77 3.35 8.58
CA LEU A 153 1.62 2.32 9.20
C LEU A 153 0.92 0.95 9.28
N ALA A 154 -0.38 0.93 9.59
CA ALA A 154 -1.18 -0.30 9.57
C ALA A 154 -1.20 -0.95 8.17
N CYS A 155 -1.30 -0.15 7.11
CA CYS A 155 -1.23 -0.62 5.74
C CYS A 155 0.14 -1.25 5.41
N ALA A 156 1.24 -0.61 5.84
CA ALA A 156 2.59 -1.15 5.68
C ALA A 156 2.77 -2.48 6.42
N ILE A 157 2.28 -2.57 7.67
CA ILE A 157 2.29 -3.81 8.48
C ILE A 157 1.48 -4.91 7.78
N CYS A 158 0.31 -4.57 7.24
CA CYS A 158 -0.52 -5.50 6.50
C CYS A 158 0.24 -6.13 5.33
N HIS A 159 0.98 -5.33 4.55
CA HIS A 159 1.81 -5.85 3.48
C HIS A 159 2.94 -6.75 3.99
N ALA A 160 3.65 -6.34 5.05
CA ALA A 160 4.73 -7.13 5.63
C ALA A 160 4.24 -8.53 6.08
N HIS A 161 3.09 -8.59 6.76
CA HIS A 161 2.47 -9.85 7.19
C HIS A 161 1.91 -10.67 6.02
N ALA A 162 1.38 -10.01 4.98
CA ALA A 162 0.92 -10.70 3.78
C ALA A 162 2.07 -11.45 3.09
N GLY A 163 3.27 -10.86 3.01
CA GLY A 163 4.46 -11.51 2.47
C GLY A 163 4.95 -12.72 3.29
N ALA A 164 4.84 -12.65 4.63
CA ALA A 164 5.20 -13.76 5.53
C ALA A 164 4.17 -14.92 5.49
N GLY A 165 2.90 -14.64 5.20
CA GLY A 165 1.82 -15.62 5.03
C GLY A 165 1.58 -16.09 3.59
N ALA A 166 2.09 -15.39 2.59
CA ALA A 166 1.90 -15.68 1.16
C ALA A 166 2.67 -16.90 0.64
N GLY A 167 3.52 -17.52 1.47
CA GLY A 167 3.92 -18.92 1.28
C GLY A 167 2.75 -19.91 1.32
N ARG A 168 1.55 -19.47 1.75
CA ARG A 168 0.32 -20.29 1.80
C ARG A 168 -0.93 -19.65 1.19
N LEU A 169 -0.97 -18.34 0.97
CA LEU A 169 -2.07 -17.70 0.23
C LEU A 169 -1.53 -16.94 -0.97
N GLY A 170 -1.71 -17.56 -2.14
CA GLY A 170 -1.25 -17.06 -3.42
C GLY A 170 -1.74 -15.65 -3.72
N LEU A 171 -0.79 -14.73 -3.79
CA LEU A 171 -0.94 -13.47 -4.50
C LEU A 171 0.11 -13.46 -5.59
N GLY A 172 -0.32 -13.93 -6.76
CA GLY A 172 0.44 -13.96 -7.99
C GLY A 172 -0.52 -14.06 -9.16
N ALA A 173 -0.68 -12.94 -9.86
CA ALA A 173 -1.06 -12.80 -11.27
C ALA A 173 -2.22 -13.66 -11.80
N GLY A 174 -3.35 -12.99 -12.09
CA GLY A 174 -4.00 -13.13 -13.40
C GLY A 174 -4.57 -14.49 -13.82
N THR A 175 -4.83 -15.44 -12.93
CA THR A 175 -5.54 -16.68 -13.30
C THR A 175 -6.97 -16.66 -12.76
N ARG A 176 -7.92 -16.32 -13.64
CA ARG A 176 -9.35 -16.52 -13.36
C ARG A 176 -9.61 -18.01 -13.19
N ARG A 177 -9.87 -18.46 -11.96
CA ARG A 177 -10.45 -19.79 -11.72
C ARG A 177 -11.93 -19.77 -12.13
N ARG A 178 -12.28 -20.50 -13.19
CA ARG A 178 -13.65 -20.96 -13.44
C ARG A 178 -13.61 -22.49 -13.47
N GLY A 179 -14.28 -23.15 -12.52
CA GLY A 179 -14.55 -24.59 -12.59
C GLY A 179 -13.35 -25.54 -12.47
N GLY A 180 -12.39 -25.28 -11.57
CA GLY A 180 -11.55 -26.36 -11.02
C GLY A 180 -10.47 -26.98 -11.91
N ARG A 181 -10.10 -26.40 -13.05
CA ARG A 181 -8.91 -26.83 -13.82
C ARG A 181 -7.99 -25.65 -14.15
N LEU A 182 -6.69 -25.87 -13.97
CA LEU A 182 -5.63 -24.93 -14.35
C LEU A 182 -5.37 -25.10 -15.86
N ILE A 183 -5.66 -24.08 -16.67
CA ILE A 183 -5.24 -24.06 -18.08
C ILE A 183 -4.14 -23.00 -18.19
N GLN A 184 -2.93 -23.42 -18.56
CA GLN A 184 -1.83 -22.53 -18.89
C GLN A 184 -2.14 -21.86 -20.23
N ALA A 185 -2.05 -20.53 -20.31
CA ALA A 185 -2.21 -19.83 -21.58
C ALA A 185 -1.05 -20.20 -22.53
N PRO A 186 -1.31 -20.59 -23.79
CA PRO A 186 -0.24 -20.89 -24.74
C PRO A 186 0.50 -19.61 -25.15
N PRO A 187 1.82 -19.67 -25.39
CA PRO A 187 2.59 -18.52 -25.84
C PRO A 187 2.33 -18.22 -27.32
N GLY A 188 1.93 -16.98 -27.60
CA GLY A 188 1.98 -16.38 -28.94
C GLY A 188 0.76 -16.61 -29.83
N THR A 189 -0.20 -15.69 -29.78
CA THR A 189 -1.15 -15.49 -30.88
C THR A 189 -0.85 -14.15 -31.54
N ARG A 190 -0.41 -14.20 -32.80
CA ARG A 190 -0.22 -13.02 -33.66
C ARG A 190 -1.53 -12.27 -33.80
N ASP A 191 -1.44 -10.95 -33.82
CA ASP A 191 -2.54 -10.01 -34.03
C ASP A 191 -3.14 -10.18 -35.44
N PRO A 192 -4.41 -10.59 -35.59
CA PRO A 192 -5.06 -10.77 -36.88
C PRO A 192 -5.53 -9.45 -37.53
N SER A 193 -5.29 -8.28 -36.92
CA SER A 193 -5.72 -6.99 -37.46
C SER A 193 -4.79 -6.38 -38.53
N ARG A 194 -3.70 -7.07 -38.92
CA ARG A 194 -2.75 -6.61 -39.96
C ARG A 194 -2.90 -7.23 -41.35
N GLU A 195 -3.88 -8.11 -41.58
CA GLU A 195 -4.20 -8.62 -42.91
C GLU A 195 -5.66 -8.33 -43.25
N ARG A 196 -5.91 -7.14 -43.81
CA ARG A 196 -6.94 -6.80 -44.82
C ARG A 196 -7.25 -5.30 -44.73
N MET A 197 -6.62 -4.52 -45.58
CA MET A 197 -7.35 -3.55 -46.40
C MET A 197 -6.72 -3.54 -47.80
N PRO A 198 -7.54 -3.50 -48.87
CA PRO A 198 -7.09 -3.25 -50.24
C PRO A 198 -6.58 -1.83 -50.44
#